data_AF-A0A1I5DUV2-F1
#
_entry.id   AF-A0A1I5DUV2-F1
#
_cell.length_a   1.000
_cell.length_b   1.000
_cell.length_c   1.000
_cell.angle_alpha   90.00
_cell.angle_beta   90.00
_cell.angle_gamma   90.00
#
_symmetry.space_group_name_H-M   'P 1'
#
loop_
_entity.id
_entity.type
_entity.pdbx_description
1 polymer ?
#
loop_
_entity_poly.entity_id
_entity_poly.type
_entity_poly.pdbx_seq_one_letter_code
_entity_poly.pdbx_strand_id
1 'polypeptide(L)'
;MSNENDVNKLILDRRDIADDGCDHSASIIDNLNQAARARSRQPYQPKVKSIPVAKPATVAEPSINIGKRFNYGRNIVRGMYELSRLGRTAEYIAILLRMPLGDVQRVLLRKTVIQKAVYKQVMVAPKPTEKAVIKRLSAESKE
;
A
#
# COMPACT_ATOMS: atom_id res chain seq x y z
N MET A 1 6.01 -24.79 28.52
CA MET A 1 4.64 -24.24 28.49
C MET A 1 4.76 -22.74 28.57
N SER A 2 4.69 -22.08 27.41
CA SER A 2 4.84 -20.64 27.28
C SER A 2 3.58 -20.00 27.85
N ASN A 3 3.68 -19.27 28.96
CA ASN A 3 2.54 -18.54 29.50
C ASN A 3 2.07 -17.51 28.46
N GLU A 4 0.94 -17.79 27.83
CA GLU A 4 0.26 -16.90 26.87
C GLU A 4 -0.27 -15.61 27.53
N ASN A 5 -0.19 -15.51 28.87
CA ASN A 5 -0.68 -14.38 29.68
C ASN A 5 0.46 -13.55 30.32
N ASP A 6 1.56 -13.36 29.60
CA ASP A 6 2.61 -12.43 30.06
C ASP A 6 2.10 -10.99 29.97
N VAL A 7 1.63 -10.45 31.10
CA VAL A 7 1.04 -9.12 31.24
C VAL A 7 1.92 -8.03 30.62
N ASN A 8 3.25 -8.23 30.64
CA ASN A 8 4.19 -7.31 30.03
C ASN A 8 4.02 -7.20 28.50
N LYS A 9 3.64 -8.29 27.83
CA LYS A 9 3.35 -8.26 26.38
C LYS A 9 2.05 -7.52 26.08
N LEU A 10 1.04 -7.61 26.94
CA LEU A 10 -0.23 -6.89 26.78
C LEU A 10 -0.07 -5.38 27.02
N ILE A 11 0.81 -4.98 27.94
CA ILE A 11 1.11 -3.56 28.19
C ILE A 11 1.89 -2.95 27.03
N LEU A 12 2.77 -3.73 26.40
CA LEU A 12 3.56 -3.32 25.24
C LEU A 12 2.81 -3.52 23.90
N ASP A 13 1.62 -4.11 23.92
CA ASP A 13 0.78 -4.31 22.74
C ASP A 13 0.20 -2.97 22.26
N ARG A 14 1.02 -2.26 21.49
CA ARG A 14 0.60 -1.04 20.81
C ARG A 14 -0.19 -1.44 19.58
N ARG A 15 -1.49 -1.62 19.74
CA ARG A 15 -2.40 -1.75 18.59
C ARG A 15 -2.45 -0.40 17.91
N ASP A 16 -1.85 -0.31 16.73
CA ASP A 16 -1.99 0.85 15.86
C ASP A 16 -3.45 0.90 15.37
N ILE A 17 -4.30 1.54 16.17
CA ILE A 17 -5.69 1.79 15.81
C ILE A 17 -5.69 3.00 14.89
N ALA A 18 -5.86 2.74 13.59
CA ALA A 18 -6.08 3.79 12.61
C ALA A 18 -7.52 4.32 12.74
N ASP A 19 -7.66 5.63 12.88
CA ASP A 19 -8.97 6.30 12.83
C ASP A 19 -9.49 6.27 11.38
N ASP A 20 -10.69 5.73 11.19
CA ASP A 20 -11.38 5.67 9.90
C ASP A 20 -12.01 7.01 9.50
N GLY A 21 -11.97 8.01 10.39
CA GLY A 21 -12.43 9.37 10.16
C GLY A 21 -13.96 9.49 10.12
N CYS A 22 -14.71 8.49 10.60
CA CYS A 22 -16.16 8.50 10.59
C CYS A 22 -16.76 8.71 11.99
N ASP A 23 -17.82 9.51 12.08
CA ASP A 23 -18.67 9.57 13.26
C ASP A 23 -19.64 8.38 13.25
N HIS A 24 -19.42 7.48 14.21
CA HIS A 24 -20.22 6.28 14.42
C HIS A 24 -21.28 6.46 15.52
N SER A 25 -21.39 7.63 16.13
CA SER A 25 -22.27 7.91 17.29
C SER A 25 -23.71 7.44 17.04
N ALA A 26 -24.31 7.86 15.93
CA ALA A 26 -25.66 7.48 15.56
C ALA A 26 -25.83 5.97 15.31
N SER A 27 -24.81 5.32 14.72
CA SER A 27 -24.83 3.87 14.48
C SER A 27 -24.74 3.08 15.80
N ILE A 28 -23.92 3.55 16.73
CA ILE A 28 -23.78 2.96 18.07
C ILE A 28 -25.11 3.07 18.83
N ILE A 29 -25.73 4.25 18.83
CA ILE A 29 -27.04 4.48 19.47
C ILE A 29 -28.12 3.59 18.83
N ASP A 30 -28.14 3.48 17.50
CA ASP A 30 -29.07 2.60 16.79
C ASP A 30 -28.91 1.14 17.24
N ASN A 31 -27.66 0.63 17.31
CA ASN A 31 -27.38 -0.73 17.76
C ASN A 31 -27.82 -0.97 19.21
N LEU A 32 -27.56 -0.02 20.12
CA LEU A 32 -28.01 -0.11 21.52
C LEU A 32 -29.55 -0.23 21.61
N ASN A 33 -30.27 0.49 20.75
CA ASN A 33 -31.73 0.49 20.72
C ASN A 33 -32.36 -0.69 19.96
N GLN A 34 -31.59 -1.56 19.30
CA GLN A 34 -32.13 -2.71 18.56
C GLN A 34 -32.87 -3.68 19.49
N ALA A 35 -32.31 -3.98 20.66
CA ALA A 35 -32.93 -4.89 21.62
C ALA A 35 -34.26 -4.34 22.17
N ALA A 36 -34.33 -3.02 22.41
CA ALA A 36 -35.56 -2.37 22.83
C ALA A 36 -36.63 -2.44 21.72
N ARG A 37 -36.26 -2.10 20.47
CA ARG A 37 -37.17 -2.16 19.31
C ARG A 37 -37.74 -3.55 19.08
N ALA A 38 -36.90 -4.59 19.21
CA ALA A 38 -37.33 -5.98 19.10
C ALA A 38 -38.36 -6.36 20.18
N ARG A 39 -38.16 -5.95 21.43
CA ARG A 39 -39.11 -6.20 22.54
C ARG A 39 -40.42 -5.45 22.35
N SER A 40 -40.36 -4.19 21.92
CA SER A 40 -41.55 -3.37 21.65
C SER A 40 -42.21 -3.66 20.30
N ARG A 41 -41.71 -4.64 19.54
CA ARG A 41 -42.22 -5.03 18.21
C ARG A 41 -42.35 -3.85 17.23
N GLN A 42 -41.39 -2.94 17.28
CA GLN A 42 -41.35 -1.83 16.34
C GLN A 42 -41.08 -2.35 14.91
N PRO A 43 -41.64 -1.70 13.88
CA PRO A 43 -41.30 -2.02 12.50
C PRO A 43 -39.79 -1.95 12.25
N TYR A 44 -39.31 -2.74 11.31
CA TYR A 44 -37.90 -2.73 10.92
C TYR A 44 -37.50 -1.31 10.48
N GLN A 45 -36.37 -0.83 11.01
CA GLN A 45 -35.75 0.42 10.60
C GLN A 45 -34.38 0.10 10.01
N PRO A 46 -34.01 0.70 8.86
CA PRO A 46 -32.71 0.50 8.26
C PRO A 46 -31.61 1.07 9.17
N LYS A 47 -30.47 0.37 9.23
CA LYS A 47 -29.32 0.76 10.03
C LYS A 47 -28.78 2.13 9.60
N VAL A 48 -28.50 2.99 10.58
CA VAL A 48 -27.90 4.32 10.33
C VAL A 48 -26.46 4.15 9.84
N LYS A 49 -26.16 4.76 8.68
CA LYS A 49 -24.81 4.80 8.12
C LYS A 49 -23.96 5.81 8.89
N SER A 50 -22.69 5.49 9.12
CA SER A 50 -21.74 6.43 9.72
C SER A 50 -21.47 7.61 8.79
N ILE A 51 -21.19 8.77 9.38
CA ILE A 51 -20.96 10.01 8.64
C ILE A 51 -19.45 10.26 8.58
N PRO A 52 -18.85 10.46 7.40
CA PRO A 52 -17.44 10.83 7.31
C PRO A 52 -17.26 12.25 7.83
N VAL A 53 -16.44 12.43 8.87
CA VAL A 53 -16.15 13.74 9.50
C VAL A 53 -14.73 14.20 9.19
N ALA A 54 -13.80 13.26 9.06
CA ALA A 54 -12.41 13.52 8.71
C ALA A 54 -11.97 12.66 7.52
N LYS A 55 -10.91 13.11 6.84
CA LYS A 55 -10.21 12.21 5.92
C LYS A 55 -9.47 11.18 6.77
N PRO A 56 -9.62 9.87 6.48
CA PRO A 56 -8.90 8.84 7.22
C PRO A 56 -7.40 9.11 7.11
N ALA A 57 -6.69 8.86 8.21
CA ALA A 57 -5.24 8.96 8.25
C ALA A 57 -4.64 7.88 7.33
N THR A 58 -4.43 8.24 6.07
CA THR A 58 -3.72 7.40 5.12
C THR A 58 -2.23 7.70 5.24
N VAL A 59 -1.43 6.66 5.49
CA VAL A 59 0.03 6.78 5.38
C VAL A 59 0.31 7.15 3.92
N ALA A 60 0.78 8.38 3.70
CA ALA A 60 1.13 8.86 2.36
C ALA A 60 2.40 8.15 1.89
N GLU A 61 2.25 6.92 1.40
CA GLU A 61 3.35 6.23 0.75
C GLU A 61 3.68 6.94 -0.57
N PRO A 62 4.98 7.13 -0.89
CA PRO A 62 5.36 7.65 -2.19
C PRO A 62 4.86 6.67 -3.25
N SER A 63 3.92 7.11 -4.09
CA SER A 63 3.39 6.30 -5.20
C SER A 63 3.53 7.07 -6.51
N ILE A 64 4.11 6.41 -7.50
CA ILE A 64 4.32 6.89 -8.86
C ILE A 64 3.32 6.16 -9.76
N ASN A 65 2.43 6.89 -10.42
CA ASN A 65 1.41 6.32 -11.30
C ASN A 65 2.00 5.87 -12.65
N ILE A 66 2.76 4.77 -12.67
CA ILE A 66 3.21 4.17 -13.94
C ILE A 66 2.11 3.28 -14.53
N GLY A 67 1.45 2.51 -13.66
CA GLY A 67 0.35 1.62 -14.02
C GLY A 67 0.78 0.39 -14.82
N LYS A 68 -0.20 -0.45 -15.16
CA LYS A 68 -0.01 -1.60 -16.05
C LYS A 68 0.21 -1.13 -17.49
N ARG A 69 1.25 -1.65 -18.16
CA ARG A 69 1.53 -1.39 -19.57
C ARG A 69 1.77 -2.69 -20.32
N PHE A 70 1.51 -2.71 -21.64
CA PHE A 70 1.82 -3.87 -22.48
C PHE A 70 3.34 -4.12 -22.53
N ASN A 71 4.11 -3.03 -22.66
CA ASN A 71 5.56 -3.04 -22.55
C ASN A 71 6.01 -1.86 -21.68
N TYR A 72 7.00 -2.10 -20.82
CA TYR A 72 7.64 -1.05 -20.02
C TYR A 72 8.84 -0.47 -20.78
N GLY A 73 8.91 0.86 -20.85
CA GLY A 73 10.00 1.56 -21.52
C GLY A 73 11.35 1.37 -20.82
N ARG A 74 12.44 1.68 -21.53
CA ARG A 74 13.81 1.48 -21.04
C ARG A 74 14.07 2.21 -19.71
N ASN A 75 13.53 3.41 -19.54
CA ASN A 75 13.71 4.23 -18.33
C ASN A 75 13.03 3.61 -17.10
N ILE A 76 11.83 3.05 -17.28
CA ILE A 76 11.09 2.35 -16.22
C ILE A 76 11.86 1.09 -15.80
N VAL A 77 12.26 0.28 -16.78
CA VAL A 77 13.04 -0.95 -16.53
C VAL A 77 14.36 -0.63 -15.82
N ARG A 78 15.04 0.45 -16.23
CA ARG A 78 16.24 0.94 -15.55
C ARG A 78 15.96 1.29 -14.08
N GLY A 79 14.90 2.05 -13.80
CA GLY A 79 14.53 2.42 -12.45
C GLY A 79 14.21 1.22 -11.56
N MET A 80 13.56 0.17 -12.11
CA MET A 80 13.30 -1.08 -11.38
C MET A 80 14.60 -1.78 -10.95
N TYR A 81 15.60 -1.83 -11.83
CA TYR A 81 16.91 -2.40 -11.48
C TYR A 81 17.69 -1.52 -10.49
N GLU A 82 17.60 -0.20 -10.61
CA GLU A 82 18.23 0.72 -9.65
C GLU A 82 17.61 0.56 -8.25
N LEU A 83 16.29 0.44 -8.15
CA LEU A 83 15.58 0.17 -6.89
C LEU A 83 15.92 -1.21 -6.31
N SER A 84 15.99 -2.24 -7.16
CA SER A 84 16.42 -3.57 -6.73
C SER A 84 17.87 -3.57 -6.24
N ARG A 85 18.77 -2.85 -6.90
CA ARG A 85 20.17 -2.66 -6.47
C ARG A 85 20.29 -1.90 -5.15
N LEU A 86 19.30 -1.05 -4.83
CA LEU A 86 19.19 -0.37 -3.54
C LEU A 86 18.67 -1.28 -2.41
N GLY A 87 18.30 -2.53 -2.71
CA GLY A 87 17.80 -3.51 -1.73
C GLY A 87 16.28 -3.48 -1.56
N ARG A 88 15.54 -2.80 -2.45
CA ARG A 88 14.08 -2.79 -2.40
C ARG A 88 13.50 -4.11 -2.93
N THR A 89 12.48 -4.62 -2.24
CA THR A 89 11.78 -5.85 -2.63
C THR A 89 10.93 -5.63 -3.88
N ALA A 90 10.61 -6.71 -4.59
CA ALA A 90 9.72 -6.64 -5.75
C ALA A 90 8.32 -6.11 -5.37
N GLU A 91 7.84 -6.43 -4.17
CA GLU A 91 6.57 -5.96 -3.61
C GLU A 91 6.59 -4.44 -3.40
N TYR A 92 7.64 -3.92 -2.77
CA TYR A 92 7.81 -2.48 -2.58
C TYR A 92 7.86 -1.75 -3.92
N ILE A 93 8.59 -2.27 -4.90
CA ILE A 93 8.67 -1.67 -6.25
C ILE A 93 7.30 -1.71 -6.93
N ALA A 94 6.53 -2.80 -6.79
CA ALA A 94 5.19 -2.92 -7.35
C ALA A 94 4.23 -1.88 -6.76
N ILE A 95 4.26 -1.68 -5.43
CA ILE A 95 3.46 -0.68 -4.72
C ILE A 95 3.88 0.74 -5.16
N LEU A 96 5.19 1.04 -5.09
CA LEU A 96 5.77 2.33 -5.46
C LEU A 96 5.43 2.74 -6.90
N LEU A 97 5.40 1.80 -7.86
CA LEU A 97 5.13 2.10 -9.28
C LEU A 97 3.67 1.86 -9.68
N ARG A 98 2.82 1.37 -8.76
CA ARG A 98 1.45 0.89 -9.03
C ARG A 98 1.40 -0.09 -10.21
N MET A 99 2.32 -1.04 -10.21
CA MET A 99 2.46 -2.07 -11.24
C MET A 99 2.05 -3.44 -10.70
N PRO A 100 1.56 -4.36 -11.54
CA PRO A 100 1.33 -5.75 -11.12
C PRO A 100 2.62 -6.41 -10.66
N LEU A 101 2.61 -7.09 -9.50
CA LEU A 101 3.78 -7.77 -8.94
C LEU A 101 4.44 -8.75 -9.93
N GLY A 102 3.62 -9.50 -10.67
CA GLY A 102 4.10 -10.47 -11.66
C GLY A 102 4.90 -9.83 -12.80
N ASP A 103 4.56 -8.60 -13.19
CA ASP A 103 5.31 -7.85 -14.20
C ASP A 103 6.66 -7.39 -13.65
N VAL A 104 6.67 -6.93 -12.40
CA VAL A 104 7.90 -6.53 -11.70
C VAL A 104 8.87 -7.69 -11.58
N GLN A 105 8.39 -8.83 -11.09
CA GLN A 105 9.19 -10.05 -10.98
C GLN A 105 9.72 -10.49 -12.36
N ARG A 106 8.88 -10.45 -13.40
CA ARG A 106 9.29 -10.80 -14.76
C ARG A 106 10.42 -9.92 -15.29
N VAL A 107 10.38 -8.62 -15.03
CA VAL A 107 11.46 -7.69 -15.40
C VAL A 107 12.73 -8.01 -14.60
N LEU A 108 12.62 -8.25 -13.29
CA LEU A 108 13.76 -8.57 -12.43
C LEU A 108 14.46 -9.90 -12.78
N LEU A 109 13.75 -10.85 -13.42
CA LEU A 109 14.33 -12.11 -13.92
C LEU A 109 15.27 -11.95 -15.12
N ARG A 110 15.32 -10.78 -15.77
CA ARG A 110 16.28 -10.47 -16.86
C ARG A 110 16.22 -11.45 -18.04
N LYS A 111 15.00 -11.80 -18.49
CA LYS A 111 14.80 -12.80 -19.55
C LYS A 111 15.17 -12.27 -20.95
N THR A 112 14.94 -10.99 -21.23
CA THR A 112 15.17 -10.43 -22.58
C THR A 112 16.56 -9.84 -22.75
N VAL A 113 17.04 -9.73 -24.00
CA VAL A 113 18.35 -9.14 -24.33
C VAL A 113 18.43 -7.69 -23.86
N ILE A 114 17.36 -6.92 -24.06
CA ILE A 114 17.25 -5.53 -23.63
C ILE A 114 17.38 -5.43 -22.10
N GLN A 115 16.66 -6.28 -21.35
CA GLN A 115 16.72 -6.33 -19.90
C GLN A 115 18.15 -6.62 -19.39
N LYS A 116 18.82 -7.60 -19.99
CA LYS A 116 20.22 -7.94 -19.65
C LYS A 116 21.16 -6.76 -19.93
N ALA A 117 20.99 -6.06 -21.05
CA ALA A 117 21.81 -4.90 -21.41
C ALA A 117 21.60 -3.74 -20.43
N VAL A 118 20.35 -3.41 -20.08
CA VAL A 118 20.05 -2.35 -19.11
C VAL A 118 20.57 -2.72 -17.72
N TYR A 119 20.40 -3.98 -17.31
CA TYR A 119 20.94 -4.45 -16.03
C TYR A 119 22.46 -4.28 -15.94
N LYS A 120 23.20 -4.66 -16.99
CA LYS A 120 24.65 -4.45 -17.05
C LYS A 120 25.01 -2.96 -16.90
N GLN A 121 24.31 -2.09 -17.62
CA GLN A 121 24.51 -0.63 -17.51
C GLN A 121 24.25 -0.12 -16.09
N VAL A 122 23.18 -0.58 -15.43
CA VAL A 122 22.83 -0.19 -14.06
C VAL A 122 23.87 -0.69 -13.05
N MET A 123 24.47 -1.85 -13.26
CA MET A 123 25.48 -2.40 -12.36
C MET A 123 26.84 -1.70 -12.48
N VAL A 124 27.21 -1.25 -13.69
CA VAL A 124 28.44 -0.49 -13.92
C VAL A 124 28.31 0.97 -13.47
N ALA A 125 27.12 1.55 -13.58
CA ALA A 125 26.87 2.93 -13.20
C ALA A 125 27.12 3.19 -11.69
N PRO A 126 27.45 4.44 -11.30
CA PRO A 126 27.48 4.82 -9.89
C PRO A 126 26.10 4.62 -9.24
N LYS A 127 26.09 4.17 -7.98
CA LYS A 127 24.86 3.85 -7.26
C LYS A 127 24.06 5.14 -7.02
N PRO A 128 22.86 5.30 -7.61
CA PRO A 128 22.06 6.51 -7.44
C PRO A 128 21.37 6.53 -6.08
N THR A 129 21.05 7.73 -5.58
CA THR A 129 20.18 7.92 -4.42
C THR A 129 18.72 7.59 -4.79
N GLU A 130 17.97 6.96 -3.88
CA GLU A 130 16.57 6.60 -4.10
C GLU A 130 15.70 7.80 -4.53
N LYS A 131 15.89 8.97 -3.92
CA LYS A 131 15.21 10.22 -4.29
C LYS A 131 15.43 10.59 -5.77
N ALA A 132 16.63 10.37 -6.31
CA ALA A 132 16.95 10.68 -7.70
C ALA A 132 16.31 9.67 -8.66
N VAL A 133 16.20 8.40 -8.25
CA VAL A 133 15.49 7.37 -9.02
C VAL A 133 14.00 7.69 -9.06
N ILE A 134 13.39 8.00 -7.91
CA ILE A 134 11.98 8.39 -7.79
C ILE A 134 11.69 9.62 -8.65
N LYS A 135 12.52 10.67 -8.59
CA LYS A 135 12.35 11.89 -9.42
C LYS A 135 12.34 11.61 -10.93
N ARG A 136 13.17 10.66 -11.40
CA ARG A 136 13.17 10.28 -12.82
C ARG A 136 11.96 9.44 -13.19
N LEU A 137 11.56 8.52 -12.31
CA LEU A 137 10.38 7.69 -12.53
C LEU A 137 9.08 8.51 -12.46
N SER A 138 9.01 9.55 -11.64
CA SER A 138 7.88 10.49 -11.60
C SER A 138 7.76 11.35 -12.84
N ALA A 139 8.83 11.53 -13.62
CA ALA A 139 8.73 12.18 -14.93
C ALA A 139 8.12 11.25 -16.00
N GLU A 140 8.12 9.93 -15.76
CA GLU A 140 7.61 8.90 -16.67
C GLU A 140 6.18 8.43 -16.30
N SER A 141 5.65 8.89 -15.16
CA SER A 141 4.24 8.68 -14.81
C SER A 141 3.36 9.50 -15.74
N LYS A 142 2.29 8.88 -16.22
CA LYS A 142 1.18 9.61 -16.83
C LYS A 142 0.29 10.14 -15.70
N GLU A 143 -0.30 11.31 -15.91
CA GLU A 143 -1.41 11.80 -15.09
C GLU A 143 -2.54 10.76 -15.01
#